data_AF-A0A4Y3VSE6-F1
#
_entry.id   AF-A0A4Y3VSE6-F1
#
_cell.length_a   1.000
_cell.length_b   1.000
_cell.length_c   1.000
_cell.angle_alpha   90.00
_cell.angle_beta   90.00
_cell.angle_gamma   90.00
#
_symmetry.space_group_name_H-M   'P 1'
#
loop_
_entity.id
_entity.type
_entity.pdbx_description
1 polymer ?
#
loop_
_entity_poly.entity_id
_entity_poly.type
_entity_poly.pdbx_seq_one_letter_code
_entity_poly.pdbx_strand_id
1 'polypeptide(L)' 'MAHGDNDTVVLVEGARHFADKLVHVSSHPVVYVELPGAQHAFDLFHSLRFETVVNAVEVFAAWVRSTQAGSQGRS' A
#
# COMPACT_ATOMS: atom_id res chain seq x y z
N MET A 1 1.74 -0.20 0.71
CA MET A 1 2.10 1.19 1.05
C MET A 1 1.53 2.11 0.00
N ALA A 2 0.81 3.13 0.43
CA ALA A 2 0.34 4.20 -0.44
C ALA A 2 1.07 5.49 -0.05
N HIS A 3 1.56 6.25 -1.02
CA HIS A 3 2.35 7.46 -0.78
C HIS A 3 1.93 8.59 -1.71
N GLY A 4 1.91 9.83 -1.23
CA GLY A 4 1.63 10.99 -2.07
C GLY A 4 2.88 11.44 -2.84
N ASP A 5 2.75 11.69 -4.13
CA ASP A 5 3.88 12.15 -4.96
C ASP A 5 4.30 13.60 -4.70
N ASN A 6 3.41 14.41 -4.10
CA ASN A 6 3.65 15.79 -3.69
C ASN A 6 3.94 15.91 -2.18
N ASP A 7 4.27 14.80 -1.50
CA ASP A 7 4.63 14.82 -0.09
C ASP A 7 5.95 15.60 0.14
N THR A 8 5.85 16.70 0.91
CA THR A 8 6.98 17.56 1.26
C THR A 8 7.65 17.18 2.59
N VAL A 9 7.08 16.24 3.34
CA VAL A 9 7.57 15.76 4.64
C VAL A 9 8.42 14.51 4.45
N VAL A 10 7.92 13.56 3.66
CA VAL A 10 8.64 12.36 3.24
C VAL A 10 8.65 12.32 1.72
N LEU A 11 9.80 12.62 1.12
CA LEU A 11 9.94 12.66 -0.33
C LEU A 11 9.59 11.30 -0.96
N VAL A 12 8.96 11.35 -2.14
CA VAL A 12 8.51 10.15 -2.87
C VAL A 12 9.65 9.18 -3.18
N GLU A 13 10.86 9.66 -3.40
CA GLU A 13 12.05 8.82 -3.61
C GLU A 13 12.40 7.97 -2.38
N GLY A 14 12.18 8.50 -1.18
CA GLY A 14 12.37 7.76 0.06
C GLY A 14 11.35 6.63 0.19
N ALA A 15 10.09 6.90 -0.17
CA ALA A 15 9.03 5.91 -0.18
C ALA A 15 9.28 4.79 -1.20
N ARG A 16 9.73 5.14 -2.42
CA ARG A 16 10.16 4.19 -3.46
C ARG A 16 11.28 3.29 -2.95
N HIS A 17 12.35 3.88 -2.43
CA HIS A 17 13.51 3.11 -1.93
C HIS A 17 13.15 2.18 -0.77
N PHE A 18 12.26 2.62 0.12
CA PHE A 18 11.77 1.78 1.20
C PHE A 18 10.95 0.59 0.67
N ALA A 19 10.01 0.84 -0.25
CA ALA A 19 9.19 -0.20 -0.86
C ALA A 19 10.05 -1.22 -1.61
N ASP A 20 11.04 -0.75 -2.37
CA ASP A 20 12.01 -1.60 -3.07
C ASP A 20 12.78 -2.48 -2.09
N LYS A 21 13.28 -1.93 -0.98
CA LYS A 21 13.94 -2.76 0.03
C LYS A 21 13.00 -3.77 0.67
N LEU A 22 11.77 -3.36 0.97
CA LEU A 22 10.80 -4.20 1.65
C LEU A 22 10.39 -5.41 0.79
N VAL A 23 10.21 -5.24 -0.52
CA VAL A 23 9.87 -6.35 -1.42
C VAL A 23 10.99 -7.41 -1.49
N HIS A 24 12.25 -7.01 -1.31
CA HIS A 24 13.38 -7.95 -1.34
C HIS A 24 13.55 -8.76 -0.05
N VAL A 25 13.09 -8.26 1.10
CA VAL A 25 13.30 -8.91 2.40
C VAL A 25 12.05 -9.58 2.97
N SER A 26 10.87 -9.21 2.47
CA SER A 26 9.60 -9.72 2.98
C SER A 26 9.28 -11.11 2.42
N SER A 27 8.89 -12.04 3.30
CA SER A 27 8.27 -13.31 2.90
C SER A 27 6.75 -13.18 2.62
N HIS A 28 6.20 -11.97 2.77
CA HIS A 28 4.79 -11.65 2.56
C HIS A 28 4.62 -10.69 1.38
N PRO A 29 3.48 -10.71 0.67
CA PRO A 29 3.23 -9.80 -0.44
C PRO A 29 3.37 -8.33 -0.06
N VAL A 30 4.07 -7.57 -0.89
CA VAL A 30 4.27 -6.12 -0.74
C VAL A 30 3.71 -5.44 -1.98
N VAL A 31 2.85 -4.44 -1.79
CA VAL A 31 2.32 -3.59 -2.86
C VAL A 31 2.65 -2.14 -2.53
N TYR A 32 3.12 -1.40 -3.52
CA TYR A 32 3.39 0.04 -3.45
C TYR A 32 2.56 0.78 -4.49
N VAL A 33 2.00 1.94 -4.11
CA VAL A 33 1.25 2.81 -5.00
C VAL A 33 1.56 4.28 -4.69
N GLU A 34 1.75 5.07 -5.74
CA GLU A 34 1.86 6.52 -5.68
C GLU A 34 0.51 7.15 -6.00
N LEU A 35 0.15 8.18 -5.24
CA LEU A 35 -1.12 8.89 -5.37
C LEU A 35 -0.85 10.27 -6.00
N PRO A 36 -1.21 10.47 -7.29
CA PRO A 36 -0.93 11.72 -7.97
C PRO A 36 -1.56 12.96 -7.31
N GLY A 37 -0.74 13.99 -7.14
CA GLY A 37 -1.07 15.24 -6.49
C GLY A 37 -1.29 15.18 -4.98
N ALA A 38 -1.04 14.03 -4.34
CA ALA A 38 -1.37 13.83 -2.94
C ALA A 38 -0.21 14.26 -2.01
N GLN A 39 -0.58 14.85 -0.88
CA GLN A 39 0.34 15.29 0.18
C GLN A 39 0.58 14.16 1.20
N HIS A 40 1.46 14.40 2.18
CA HIS A 40 1.71 13.48 3.30
C HIS A 40 0.42 12.97 3.96
N ALA A 41 -0.48 13.90 4.26
CA ALA A 41 -1.74 13.65 4.96
C ALA A 41 -2.92 13.48 3.99
N PHE A 42 -2.74 12.66 2.94
CA PHE A 42 -3.77 12.45 1.90
C PHE A 42 -5.06 11.81 2.43
N ASP A 43 -4.99 11.20 3.59
CA ASP A 43 -6.01 10.43 4.28
C ASP A 43 -6.68 11.19 5.45
N LEU A 44 -6.25 12.43 5.74
CA LEU A 44 -6.79 13.22 6.85
C LEU A 44 -8.26 13.57 6.70
N PHE A 45 -8.74 13.70 5.45
CA PHE A 45 -10.13 14.01 5.14
C PHE A 45 -10.76 12.89 4.31
N HIS A 46 -12.00 12.52 4.67
CA HIS A 46 -12.84 11.70 3.82
C HIS A 46 -13.01 12.38 2.45
N SER A 47 -12.52 11.71 1.42
CA SER A 47 -12.52 12.18 0.03
C SER A 47 -12.61 10.97 -0.89
N LEU A 48 -12.99 11.18 -2.15
CA LEU A 48 -13.02 10.11 -3.15
C LEU A 48 -11.67 9.38 -3.28
N ARG A 49 -10.56 10.12 -3.12
CA ARG A 49 -9.21 9.55 -3.07
C ARG A 49 -9.05 8.62 -1.86
N PHE A 50 -9.46 9.06 -0.68
CA PHE A 50 -9.41 8.25 0.54
C PHE A 50 -10.24 6.97 0.40
N GLU A 51 -11.48 7.07 -0.08
CA GLU A 51 -12.33 5.89 -0.34
C GLU A 51 -11.68 4.90 -1.32
N THR A 52 -11.01 5.41 -2.36
CA THR A 52 -10.29 4.56 -3.32
C THR A 52 -9.13 3.81 -2.65
N VAL A 53 -8.39 4.46 -1.76
CA VAL A 53 -7.31 3.82 -0.98
C VAL A 53 -7.89 2.77 -0.03
N VAL A 54 -8.97 3.07 0.68
CA VAL A 54 -9.66 2.12 1.58
C VAL A 54 -10.09 0.88 0.80
N ASN A 55 -10.79 1.04 -0.32
CA ASN A 55 -11.22 -0.07 -1.17
C ASN A 55 -10.04 -0.93 -1.64
N ALA A 56 -8.93 -0.32 -2.06
CA ALA A 56 -7.74 -1.05 -2.47
C ALA A 56 -7.11 -1.87 -1.32
N VAL A 57 -7.07 -1.30 -0.11
CA VAL A 57 -6.59 -1.99 1.10
C VAL A 57 -7.49 -3.17 1.45
N GLU A 58 -8.81 -3.01 1.37
CA GLU A 58 -9.77 -4.08 1.63
C GLU A 58 -9.62 -5.24 0.65
N VAL A 59 -9.51 -4.95 -0.65
CA VAL A 59 -9.29 -5.95 -1.71
C VAL A 59 -7.97 -6.68 -1.49
N PHE A 60 -6.88 -5.95 -1.20
CA PHE A 60 -5.59 -6.57 -0.93
C PHE A 60 -5.62 -7.48 0.30
N ALA A 61 -6.23 -7.02 1.40
CA ALA A 61 -6.35 -7.80 2.62
C ALA A 61 -7.21 -9.07 2.41
N ALA A 62 -8.30 -8.97 1.66
CA ALA A 62 -9.12 -10.11 1.30
C ALA A 62 -8.31 -11.14 0.48
N TRP A 63 -7.57 -10.68 -0.53
CA TRP A 63 -6.71 -11.54 -1.33
C TRP A 63 -5.63 -12.24 -0.50
N VAL A 64 -4.90 -11.53 0.36
CA VAL A 64 -3.89 -12.13 1.25
C VAL A 64 -4.52 -13.23 2.11
N ARG A 65 -5.67 -12.97 2.75
CA ARG A 65 -6.37 -13.99 3.55
C ARG A 65 -6.76 -15.22 2.74
N SER A 66 -7.28 -15.03 1.52
CA SER A 66 -7.64 -16.13 0.63
C SER A 66 -6.42 -16.97 0.23
N THR A 67 -5.27 -16.34 -0.06
CA THR A 67 -4.04 -17.08 -0.38
C THR A 67 -3.50 -17.89 0.80
N GLN A 68 -3.57 -17.34 2.03
CA GLN A 68 -3.13 -18.05 3.22
C GLN A 68 -4.05 -19.24 3.57
N ALA A 69 -5.36 -19.09 3.44
CA ALA A 69 -6.31 -20.19 3.63
C ALA A 69 -6.06 -21.33 2.61
N GLY A 70 -5.77 -20.99 1.36
CA GLY A 70 -5.40 -21.97 0.32
C GLY A 70 -4.08 -22.69 0.60
N SER A 71 -3.11 -22.02 1.23
CA SER A 71 -1.85 -22.65 1.64
C SER A 71 -1.98 -23.58 2.86
N GLN A 72 -2.93 -23.30 3.77
CA GLN A 72 -3.16 -24.12 4.96
C GLN A 72 -3.97 -25.39 4.69
N GLY A 73 -4.80 -25.42 3.64
CA GLY A 73 -5.59 -26.59 3.25
C GLY A 73 -4.87 -27.62 2.36
N ARG A 74 -3.56 -27.47 2.12
CA ARG A 74 -2.75 -28.29 1.21
C ARG A 74 -1.60 -29.07 1.88
N SER A 75 -1.55 -29.10 3.21
CA SER A 75 -0.61 -29.93 4.01
C SER A 75 -1.26 -31.21 4.52
#